data_AF-A0A1Q3K652-F1
#
_entry.id   AF-A0A1Q3K652-F1
#
_cell.length_a   1.000
_cell.length_b   1.000
_cell.length_c   1.000
_cell.angle_alpha   90.00
_cell.angle_beta   90.00
_cell.angle_gamma   90.00
#
_symmetry.space_group_name_H-M   'P 1'
#
loop_
_entity.id
_entity.type
_entity.pdbx_description
1 polymer ?
#
loop_
_entity_poly.entity_id
_entity_poly.type
_entity_poly.pdbx_seq_one_letter_code
_entity_poly.pdbx_strand_id
1 'polypeptide(L)' 'MNDDDMFYTNEEGKTVMTEEYLLLRGYCCGNGCLNCPYEYKNVPEPRRTQLLNERKFRKQKEQ' A
#
# COMPACT_ATOMS: atom_id res chain seq x y z
N MET A 1 7.48 -19.20 -7.26
CA MET A 1 7.43 -17.88 -6.62
C MET A 1 8.74 -17.73 -5.89
N ASN A 2 9.60 -16.82 -6.32
CA ASN A 2 10.85 -16.55 -5.63
C ASN A 2 10.53 -15.59 -4.47
N ASP A 3 11.09 -15.81 -3.29
CA ASP A 3 10.89 -14.95 -2.11
C ASP A 3 11.33 -13.49 -2.33
N ASP A 4 12.09 -13.22 -3.40
CA ASP A 4 12.64 -11.90 -3.72
C ASP A 4 11.59 -10.85 -4.19
N ASP A 5 10.37 -11.25 -4.55
CA ASP A 5 9.34 -10.33 -5.09
C ASP A 5 8.43 -9.70 -4.01
N MET A 6 8.80 -9.77 -2.73
CA MET A 6 7.98 -9.24 -1.62
C MET A 6 8.12 -7.72 -1.41
N PHE A 7 9.19 -7.12 -1.93
CA PHE A 7 9.50 -5.71 -1.76
C PHE A 7 10.18 -5.14 -3.01
N TYR A 8 9.98 -3.85 -3.29
CA TYR A 8 10.73 -3.13 -4.31
C TYR A 8 11.13 -1.74 -3.80
N THR A 9 12.16 -1.15 -4.40
CA THR A 9 12.54 0.23 -4.13
C THR A 9 11.85 1.14 -5.14
N ASN A 10 11.10 2.15 -4.68
CA ASN A 10 10.50 3.13 -5.57
C ASN A 10 11.52 4.19 -6.03
N GLU A 11 11.11 5.06 -6.95
CA GLU A 11 11.96 6.14 -7.49
C GLU A 11 12.47 7.12 -6.42
N GLU A 12 11.79 7.21 -5.28
CA GLU A 12 12.21 8.02 -4.13
C GLU A 12 13.21 7.29 -3.21
N GLY A 13 13.66 6.08 -3.56
CA GLY A 13 14.57 5.28 -2.75
C GLY A 13 13.92 4.61 -1.53
N LYS A 14 12.57 4.56 -1.47
CA LYS A 14 11.83 3.94 -0.37
C LYS A 14 11.53 2.49 -0.67
N THR A 15 11.71 1.63 0.33
CA THR A 15 11.26 0.24 0.28
C THR A 15 9.74 0.17 0.38
N VAL A 16 9.11 -0.36 -0.66
CA VAL A 16 7.67 -0.57 -0.77
C VAL A 16 7.35 -2.05 -0.74
N MET A 17 6.46 -2.44 0.17
CA MET A 17 5.90 -3.79 0.23
C MET A 17 4.93 -4.02 -0.93
N THR A 18 4.99 -5.20 -1.54
CA THR A 18 4.02 -5.63 -2.54
C THR A 18 2.68 -5.98 -1.90
N GLU A 19 1.63 -6.08 -2.73
CA GLU A 19 0.30 -6.47 -2.25
C GLU A 19 0.32 -7.92 -1.75
N GLU A 20 1.03 -8.80 -2.44
CA GLU A 20 1.22 -10.21 -2.13
C GLU A 20 1.86 -10.38 -0.75
N TYR A 21 2.90 -9.61 -0.44
CA TYR A 21 3.52 -9.63 0.89
C TYR A 21 2.52 -9.23 1.99
N LEU A 22 1.72 -8.19 1.74
CA LEU A 22 0.73 -7.69 2.70
C LEU A 22 -0.45 -8.66 2.88
N LEU A 23 -0.82 -9.40 1.83
CA LEU A 23 -1.78 -10.50 1.87
C LEU A 23 -1.22 -11.68 2.66
N LEU A 24 0.03 -12.09 2.41
CA LEU A 24 0.70 -13.16 3.14
C LEU A 24 0.84 -12.84 4.64
N ARG A 25 1.13 -11.59 4.99
CA ARG A 25 1.13 -11.11 6.38
C ARG A 25 -0.22 -11.27 7.07
N GLY A 26 -1.33 -11.28 6.33
CA GLY A 26 -2.66 -11.61 6.82
C GLY A 26 -3.38 -10.53 7.63
N TYR A 27 -2.80 -9.33 7.80
CA TYR A 27 -3.49 -8.24 8.51
C TYR A 27 -3.09 -6.84 8.05
N CYS A 28 -4.00 -5.87 8.25
CA CYS A 28 -3.74 -4.45 8.05
C CYS A 28 -3.02 -3.89 9.28
N CYS A 29 -1.83 -3.33 9.12
CA CYS A 29 -1.05 -2.79 10.23
C CYS A 29 -1.38 -1.34 10.59
N GLY A 30 -2.20 -0.63 9.80
CA GLY A 30 -2.53 0.77 10.05
C GLY A 30 -1.45 1.79 9.66
N ASN A 31 -0.38 1.36 8.98
CA ASN A 31 0.74 2.26 8.60
C ASN A 31 0.54 3.02 7.28
N GLY A 32 -0.56 2.80 6.56
CA GLY A 32 -0.82 3.50 5.30
C GLY A 32 0.08 3.09 4.13
N CYS A 33 0.37 1.79 3.97
CA CYS A 33 1.22 1.25 2.91
C CYS A 33 0.72 1.57 1.49
N LEU A 34 1.64 1.78 0.54
CA LEU A 34 1.28 2.15 -0.84
C LEU A 34 0.36 1.10 -1.51
N ASN A 35 0.70 -0.19 -1.37
CA ASN A 35 -0.03 -1.32 -1.94
C ASN A 35 -0.97 -2.00 -0.94
N CYS A 36 -1.61 -1.24 -0.03
CA CYS A 36 -2.47 -1.84 1.00
C CYS A 36 -3.67 -2.59 0.38
N PRO A 37 -3.76 -3.94 0.54
CA PRO A 37 -4.89 -4.72 0.02
C PRO A 37 -6.17 -4.52 0.86
N TYR A 38 -6.03 -4.04 2.10
CA TYR A 38 -7.11 -3.97 3.07
C TYR A 38 -7.81 -2.62 3.14
N GLU A 39 -7.66 -1.78 2.10
CA GLU A 39 -8.28 -0.45 2.02
C GLU A 39 -8.08 0.41 3.28
N TYR A 40 -6.88 0.30 3.85
CA TYR A 40 -6.48 1.05 5.03
C TYR A 40 -7.41 0.85 6.24
N LYS A 41 -8.08 -0.31 6.38
CA LYS A 41 -9.10 -0.55 7.42
C LYS A 41 -8.67 -0.24 8.86
N ASN A 42 -7.39 -0.41 9.19
CA ASN A 42 -6.84 -0.14 10.53
C ASN A 42 -6.14 1.23 10.63
N VAL A 43 -6.22 2.06 9.61
CA VAL A 43 -5.74 3.45 9.67
C VAL A 43 -6.87 4.31 10.27
N PRO A 44 -6.61 5.12 11.31
CA PRO A 44 -7.63 6.00 11.88
C PRO A 44 -7.98 7.15 10.92
N GLU A 45 -9.19 7.68 11.06
CA GLU A 45 -9.60 8.92 10.39
C GLU A 45 -8.93 10.14 11.04
N PRO A 46 -8.63 11.20 10.27
CA PRO A 46 -8.98 11.41 8.85
C PRO A 46 -7.99 10.79 7.86
N ARG A 47 -6.93 10.13 8.35
CA ARG A 47 -5.81 9.68 7.51
C ARG A 47 -6.23 8.59 6.51
N ARG A 48 -7.13 7.68 6.92
CA ARG A 48 -7.68 6.65 6.02
C ARG A 48 -8.38 7.27 4.81
N THR A 49 -9.30 8.23 5.01
CA THR A 49 -9.97 8.91 3.90
C THR A 49 -8.97 9.61 2.97
N GLN A 50 -7.95 10.28 3.52
CA GLN A 50 -6.90 10.93 2.74
C GLN A 50 -6.15 9.92 1.86
N LEU A 51 -5.70 8.80 2.42
CA LEU A 51 -5.00 7.73 1.69
C LEU A 51 -5.84 7.12 0.57
N LEU A 52 -7.14 6.91 0.81
CA LEU A 52 -8.06 6.40 -0.21
C LEU A 52 -8.23 7.38 -1.37
N ASN A 53 -8.32 8.68 -1.08
CA ASN A 53 -8.40 9.72 -2.09
C ASN A 53 -7.09 9.84 -2.88
N GLU A 54 -5.94 9.88 -2.21
CA GLU A 54 -4.61 9.86 -2.85
C GLU A 54 -4.48 8.66 -3.81
N ARG A 55 -4.92 7.47 -3.40
CA ARG A 55 -4.90 6.26 -4.24
C ARG A 55 -5.78 6.40 -5.49
N LYS A 56 -6.96 7.02 -5.37
CA LYS A 56 -7.84 7.30 -6.53
C LYS A 56 -7.20 8.30 -7.49
N PHE A 57 -6.60 9.37 -6.97
CA PHE A 57 -5.94 10.38 -7.80
C PHE A 57 -4.72 9.81 -8.56
N ARG A 58 -3.93 8.94 -7.93
CA ARG A 58 -2.82 8.25 -8.62
C ARG A 58 -3.32 7.43 -9.81
N LYS A 59 -4.36 6.61 -9.61
CA LYS A 59 -4.98 5.80 -10.68
C LYS A 59 -5.58 6.63 -11.82
N GLN A 60 -6.05 7.85 -11.53
CA GLN A 60 -6.58 8.77 -12.54
C GLN A 60 -5.48 9.43 -13.38
N LYS A 61 -4.27 9.62 -12.83
CA LYS A 61 -3.14 10.22 -13.54
C LYS A 61 -2.40 9.24 -14.46
N GLU A 62 -2.62 7.95 -14.28
CA GLU A 62 -1.99 6.87 -15.06
C GLU A 62 -2.86 6.43 -16.28
N GLN A 63 -3.96 7.15 -16.57
CA GLN A 63 -4.82 7.05 -17.76
C GLN A 63 -4.64 8.27 -18.66
#